data_AF-A0A961GC99-F1
#
_entry.id   AF-A0A961GC99-F1
#
_cell.length_a   1.000
_cell.length_b   1.000
_cell.length_c   1.000
_cell.angle_alpha   90.00
_cell.angle_beta   90.00
_cell.angle_gamma   90.00
#
_symmetry.space_group_name_H-M   'P 1'
#
loop_
_entity.id
_entity.type
_entity.pdbx_description
1 polymer ?
#
loop_
_entity_poly.entity_id
_entity_poly.type
_entity_poly.pdbx_seq_one_letter_code
_entity_poly.pdbx_strand_id
1 'polypeptide(L)'
;HGYEMIQELGERTGGAWQPSPGSVYPTLTMLEEEGLVRSEEVDAKRRFELTDAGRTAVDEREGPAPWEAFVAGTDPAVFELREVLGSTMGAVKQVFRVGTPAQQAKAVEILTDARKRLYQVLASDEA
;
A
#
# COMPACT_ATOMS: atom_id res chain seq x y z
N HIS A 1 4.00 3.92 13.82
CA HIS A 1 2.59 3.68 14.22
C HIS A 1 1.99 2.54 13.39
N GLY A 2 0.88 1.93 13.83
CA GLY A 2 0.24 0.82 13.08
C GLY A 2 -0.18 1.21 11.66
N TYR A 3 -0.70 2.43 11.46
CA TYR A 3 -1.05 2.93 10.13
C TYR A 3 0.16 3.10 9.20
N GLU A 4 1.29 3.58 9.74
CA GLU A 4 2.53 3.72 8.96
C GLU A 4 3.08 2.34 8.57
N MET A 5 2.96 1.32 9.43
CA MET A 5 3.33 -0.05 9.08
C MET A 5 2.45 -0.60 7.95
N ILE A 6 1.15 -0.31 7.98
CA ILE A 6 0.22 -0.66 6.89
C ILE A 6 0.68 -0.02 5.59
N GLN A 7 0.98 1.29 5.59
CA GLN A 7 1.49 2.00 4.40
C GLN A 7 2.81 1.41 3.90
N GLU A 8 3.79 1.23 4.79
CA GLU A 8 5.11 0.70 4.48
C GLU A 8 5.03 -0.71 3.87
N LEU A 9 4.17 -1.60 4.39
CA LEU A 9 3.99 -2.95 3.82
C LEU A 9 3.38 -2.90 2.42
N GLY A 10 2.48 -1.95 2.16
CA GLY A 10 2.01 -1.67 0.80
C GLY A 10 3.12 -1.23 -0.12
N GLU A 11 3.92 -0.27 0.30
CA GLU A 11 5.02 0.27 -0.49
C GLU A 11 6.07 -0.80 -0.79
N ARG A 12 6.49 -1.59 0.20
CA ARG A 12 7.43 -2.70 0.04
C ARG A 12 6.96 -3.78 -0.92
N THR A 13 5.65 -3.99 -1.00
CA THR A 13 5.06 -4.99 -1.90
C THR A 13 4.59 -4.39 -3.21
N GLY A 14 4.91 -3.13 -3.53
CA GLY A 14 4.42 -2.46 -4.74
C GLY A 14 2.88 -2.44 -4.83
N GLY A 15 2.21 -2.44 -3.69
CA GLY A 15 0.76 -2.52 -3.56
C GLY A 15 0.17 -3.92 -3.81
N ALA A 16 0.99 -4.97 -3.94
CA ALA A 16 0.52 -6.34 -4.06
C ALA A 16 -0.23 -6.80 -2.81
N TRP A 17 0.17 -6.31 -1.64
CA TRP A 17 -0.50 -6.60 -0.38
C TRP A 17 -0.53 -5.38 0.55
N GLN A 18 -1.74 -5.04 0.99
CA GLN A 18 -1.97 -4.01 2.01
C GLN A 18 -2.78 -4.63 3.15
N PRO A 19 -2.17 -4.92 4.31
CA PRO A 19 -2.93 -5.46 5.43
C PRO A 19 -3.93 -4.42 5.94
N SER A 20 -5.08 -4.89 6.42
CA SER A 20 -6.11 -4.02 6.96
C SER A 20 -5.77 -3.57 8.39
N PRO A 21 -6.33 -2.45 8.87
CA PRO A 21 -6.28 -2.10 10.29
C PRO A 21 -6.76 -3.24 11.20
N GLY A 22 -7.82 -3.94 10.80
CA GLY A 22 -8.39 -5.06 11.54
C GLY A 22 -7.49 -6.29 11.64
N SER A 23 -6.48 -6.43 10.78
CA SER A 23 -5.45 -7.47 10.91
C SER A 23 -4.22 -6.97 11.67
N VAL A 24 -3.80 -5.72 11.46
CA VAL A 24 -2.55 -5.21 12.07
C VAL A 24 -2.68 -4.93 13.56
N TYR A 25 -3.74 -4.25 14.00
CA TYR A 25 -3.84 -3.85 15.41
C TYR A 25 -3.98 -5.03 16.38
N PRO A 26 -4.78 -6.08 16.09
CA PRO A 26 -4.79 -7.27 16.94
C PRO A 26 -3.44 -7.98 17.02
N THR A 27 -2.69 -8.06 15.92
CA THR A 27 -1.35 -8.65 15.91
C THR A 27 -0.37 -7.82 16.74
N LEU A 28 -0.43 -6.48 16.67
CA LEU A 28 0.43 -5.63 17.50
C LEU A 28 0.13 -5.79 19.00
N THR A 29 -1.14 -5.98 19.37
CA THR A 29 -1.50 -6.31 20.75
C THR A 29 -0.93 -7.66 21.17
N MET A 30 -1.09 -8.69 20.35
CA MET A 30 -0.55 -10.03 20.62
C MET A 30 0.98 -10.00 20.79
N LEU A 31 1.71 -9.31 19.90
CA LEU A 31 3.17 -9.17 20.00
C LEU A 31 3.61 -8.40 21.27
N GLU A 32 2.78 -7.49 21.76
CA GLU A 32 3.04 -6.77 23.01
C GLU A 32 2.79 -7.66 24.23
N GLU A 33 1.72 -8.47 24.21
CA GLU A 33 1.43 -9.48 25.23
C GLU A 33 2.53 -10.55 25.31
N GLU A 34 3.12 -10.91 24.17
CA GLU A 34 4.29 -11.80 24.07
C GLU A 34 5.61 -11.12 24.47
N GLY A 35 5.61 -9.81 24.70
CA GLY A 35 6.80 -9.03 25.09
C GLY A 35 7.81 -8.82 23.95
N LEU A 36 7.43 -9.08 22.70
CA LEU A 36 8.28 -8.89 21.52
C LEU A 36 8.29 -7.44 21.05
N VAL A 37 7.19 -6.72 21.28
CA VAL A 37 7.11 -5.27 21.08
C VAL A 37 6.67 -4.57 22.36
N ARG A 38 7.02 -3.28 22.46
CA ARG A 38 6.48 -2.37 23.47
C ARG A 38 5.83 -1.20 22.77
N SER A 39 4.78 -0.65 23.36
CA SER A 39 4.18 0.59 22.87
C SER A 39 4.30 1.75 23.85
N GLU A 40 4.37 2.96 23.29
CA GLU A 40 4.32 4.23 24.02
C GLU A 40 3.35 5.19 23.33
N GLU A 41 2.68 6.03 24.12
CA GLU A 41 1.83 7.08 23.59
C GLU A 41 2.66 8.34 23.37
N VAL A 42 2.76 8.77 22.10
CA VAL A 42 3.50 9.96 21.67
C VAL A 42 2.57 10.78 20.78
N ASP A 43 2.33 12.04 21.14
CA ASP A 43 1.47 12.95 20.38
C ASP A 43 0.07 12.37 20.07
N ALA A 44 -0.56 11.73 21.07
CA ALA A 44 -1.85 11.04 20.96
C ALA A 44 -1.88 9.88 19.95
N LYS A 45 -0.70 9.33 19.59
CA LYS A 45 -0.57 8.16 18.73
C LYS A 45 0.27 7.09 19.42
N ARG A 46 -0.11 5.83 19.20
CA ARG A 46 0.59 4.68 19.78
C ARG A 46 1.76 4.26 18.89
N ARG A 47 2.98 4.55 19.33
CA ARG A 47 4.23 4.13 18.71
C ARG A 47 4.60 2.74 19.23
N PHE A 48 5.14 1.91 18.35
CA PHE A 48 5.55 0.54 18.68
C PHE A 48 7.04 0.39 18.38
N GLU A 49 7.74 -0.31 19.26
CA GLU A 49 9.17 -0.59 19.12
C GLU A 49 9.46 -2.04 19.50
N LEU A 50 10.42 -2.66 18.82
CA LEU A 50 10.93 -3.98 19.21
C LEU A 50 11.61 -3.89 20.58
N THR A 51 11.31 -4.85 21.44
CA THR A 51 12.11 -5.13 22.64
C THR A 51 13.40 -5.87 22.25
N ASP A 52 14.29 -6.09 23.21
CA ASP A 52 15.48 -6.93 22.98
C ASP A 52 15.08 -8.36 22.58
N ALA A 53 14.05 -8.92 23.22
CA ALA A 53 13.50 -10.22 22.85
C ALA A 53 12.94 -10.22 21.41
N GLY A 54 12.23 -9.15 21.02
CA GLY A 54 11.74 -8.99 19.65
C GLY A 54 12.87 -8.88 18.61
N ARG A 55 13.98 -8.22 18.95
CA ARG A 55 15.16 -8.15 18.07
C ARG A 55 15.80 -9.52 17.89
N THR A 56 16.01 -10.26 18.98
CA THR A 56 16.53 -11.64 18.90
C THR A 56 15.62 -12.54 18.06
N ALA A 57 14.30 -12.45 18.24
CA ALA A 57 13.35 -13.25 17.46
C ALA A 57 13.39 -12.93 15.96
N VAL A 58 13.69 -11.68 15.58
CA VAL A 58 13.91 -11.29 14.18
C VAL A 58 15.26 -11.83 13.66
N ASP A 59 16.31 -11.76 14.46
CA ASP A 59 17.65 -12.24 14.08
C ASP A 59 17.71 -13.77 13.93
N GLU A 60 16.94 -14.51 14.73
CA GLU A 60 16.81 -15.97 14.65
C GLU A 60 15.92 -16.44 13.50
N ARG A 61 15.16 -15.53 12.88
CA ARG A 61 14.26 -15.87 11.79
C ARG A 61 15.05 -16.13 10.51
N GLU A 62 14.98 -17.38 10.03
CA GLU A 62 15.53 -17.75 8.73
C GLU A 62 14.57 -17.41 7.57
N GLY A 63 15.14 -17.07 6.42
CA GLY A 63 14.42 -16.88 5.16
C GLY A 63 14.04 -15.43 4.83
N PRO A 64 13.55 -15.19 3.60
CA PRO A 64 13.19 -13.86 3.10
C PRO A 64 12.10 -13.23 3.94
N ALA A 65 11.91 -11.92 3.89
CA ALA A 65 10.83 -11.31 4.67
C ALA A 65 9.45 -11.87 4.24
N PRO A 66 8.49 -12.05 5.16
CA PRO A 66 7.20 -12.70 4.83
C PRO A 66 6.45 -12.00 3.71
N TRP A 67 6.63 -10.69 3.56
CA TRP A 67 5.97 -9.91 2.51
C TRP A 67 6.49 -10.18 1.10
N GLU A 68 7.69 -10.76 0.95
CA GLU A 68 8.25 -11.13 -0.36
C GLU A 68 7.44 -12.24 -1.04
N ALA A 69 6.78 -13.10 -0.26
CA ALA A 69 5.89 -14.13 -0.81
C ALA A 69 4.70 -13.54 -1.57
N PHE A 70 4.21 -12.35 -1.16
CA PHE A 70 3.14 -11.66 -1.89
C PHE A 70 3.64 -11.02 -3.18
N VAL A 71 4.94 -10.73 -3.29
CA VAL A 71 5.55 -10.23 -4.53
C VAL A 71 5.84 -11.38 -5.48
N ALA A 72 6.39 -12.49 -4.98
CA ALA A 72 6.84 -13.63 -5.79
C ALA A 72 5.74 -14.34 -6.59
N GLY A 73 4.47 -14.18 -6.19
CA GLY A 73 3.31 -14.74 -6.90
C GLY A 73 2.50 -13.73 -7.72
N THR A 74 2.91 -12.46 -7.77
CA THR A 74 2.18 -11.41 -8.49
C THR A 74 2.72 -11.26 -9.91
N ASP A 75 1.83 -11.27 -10.90
CA ASP A 75 2.18 -11.08 -12.32
C ASP A 75 2.83 -9.70 -12.55
N PRO A 76 3.97 -9.61 -13.26
CA PRO A 76 4.61 -8.35 -13.65
C PRO A 76 3.65 -7.32 -14.25
N ALA A 77 2.67 -7.74 -15.06
CA ALA A 77 1.68 -6.86 -15.66
C ALA A 77 0.83 -6.11 -14.61
N VAL A 78 0.60 -6.72 -13.45
CA VAL A 78 -0.13 -6.08 -12.34
C VAL A 78 0.71 -4.97 -11.71
N PHE A 79 2.03 -5.15 -11.62
CA PHE A 79 2.92 -4.09 -11.14
C PHE A 79 2.99 -2.91 -12.11
N GLU A 80 3.14 -3.18 -13.40
CA GLU A 80 3.13 -2.14 -14.44
C GLU A 80 1.82 -1.35 -14.43
N LEU A 81 0.67 -2.03 -14.35
CA LEU A 81 -0.63 -1.37 -14.26
C LEU A 81 -0.73 -0.47 -13.02
N ARG A 82 -0.22 -0.92 -11.87
CA ARG A 82 -0.21 -0.12 -10.63
C ARG A 82 0.70 1.09 -10.73
N GLU A 83 1.89 0.95 -11.32
CA GLU A 83 2.83 2.05 -11.52
C GLU A 83 2.19 3.14 -12.38
N VAL A 84 1.61 2.76 -13.52
CA VAL A 84 0.90 3.68 -14.43
C VAL A 84 -0.30 4.33 -13.75
N LEU A 85 -1.07 3.58 -12.96
CA LEU A 85 -2.18 4.14 -12.19
C LEU A 85 -1.69 5.17 -11.18
N GLY A 86 -0.60 4.88 -10.47
CA GLY A 86 0.01 5.77 -9.48
C GLY A 86 0.50 7.08 -10.10
N SER A 87 1.28 7.02 -11.17
CA SER A 87 1.78 8.21 -11.88
C SER A 87 0.63 9.03 -12.48
N THR A 88 -0.41 8.36 -13.00
CA THR A 88 -1.62 9.02 -13.54
C THR A 88 -2.37 9.76 -12.43
N MET A 89 -2.58 9.15 -11.27
CA MET A 89 -3.20 9.81 -10.11
C MET A 89 -2.36 10.99 -9.61
N GLY A 90 -1.03 10.89 -9.67
CA GLY A 90 -0.12 12.00 -9.39
C GLY A 90 -0.37 13.20 -10.31
N ALA A 91 -0.47 12.96 -11.63
CA ALA A 91 -0.79 14.00 -12.60
C ALA A 91 -2.19 14.61 -12.37
N VAL A 92 -3.20 13.79 -12.05
CA VAL A 92 -4.54 14.26 -11.70
C VAL A 92 -4.52 15.16 -10.46
N LYS A 93 -3.78 14.79 -9.41
CA LYS A 93 -3.58 15.64 -8.22
C LYS A 93 -2.95 16.99 -8.56
N GLN A 94 -2.01 17.03 -9.50
CA GLN A 94 -1.42 18.29 -9.97
C GLN A 94 -2.46 19.17 -10.68
N VAL A 95 -3.31 18.60 -11.55
CA VAL A 95 -4.41 19.35 -12.20
C VAL A 95 -5.36 19.95 -11.17
N PHE A 96 -5.69 19.22 -10.11
CA PHE A 96 -6.51 19.74 -9.02
C PHE A 96 -5.82 20.89 -8.26
N ARG A 97 -4.52 20.75 -7.96
CA ARG A 97 -3.79 21.71 -7.11
C ARG A 97 -3.46 23.02 -7.83
N VAL A 98 -3.10 22.97 -9.11
CA VAL A 98 -2.58 24.13 -9.86
C VAL A 98 -3.22 24.36 -11.23
N GLY A 99 -4.16 23.51 -11.66
CA GLY A 99 -4.79 23.61 -12.98
C GLY A 99 -5.82 24.73 -13.08
N THR A 100 -5.84 25.41 -14.22
CA THR A 100 -6.90 26.36 -14.60
C THR A 100 -8.24 25.66 -14.84
N PRO A 101 -9.38 26.37 -14.82
CA PRO A 101 -10.69 25.77 -15.11
C PRO A 101 -10.74 25.05 -16.47
N ALA A 102 -10.07 25.59 -17.50
CA ALA A 102 -9.99 24.94 -18.82
C ALA A 102 -9.18 23.63 -18.78
N GLN A 103 -8.07 23.60 -18.04
CA GLN A 103 -7.26 22.38 -17.87
C GLN A 103 -8.02 21.31 -17.05
N GLN A 104 -8.77 21.73 -16.03
CA GLN A 104 -9.62 20.82 -15.25
C GLN A 104 -10.73 20.21 -16.11
N ALA A 105 -11.42 21.02 -16.92
CA ALA A 105 -12.42 20.53 -17.88
C ALA A 105 -11.80 19.51 -18.86
N LYS A 106 -10.60 19.81 -19.38
CA LYS A 106 -9.90 18.88 -20.28
C LYS A 106 -9.52 17.57 -19.60
N ALA A 107 -9.10 17.61 -18.33
CA ALA A 107 -8.80 16.42 -17.56
C ALA A 107 -10.05 15.55 -17.34
N VAL A 108 -11.23 16.15 -17.11
CA VAL A 108 -12.51 15.42 -17.02
C VAL A 108 -12.81 14.66 -18.32
N GLU A 109 -12.60 15.28 -19.47
CA GLU A 109 -12.76 14.61 -20.78
C GLU A 109 -11.83 13.41 -20.90
N ILE A 110 -10.54 13.59 -20.61
CA ILE A 110 -9.52 12.53 -20.69
C ILE A 110 -9.86 11.36 -19.77
N LEU A 111 -10.18 11.62 -18.50
CA LEU A 111 -10.51 10.58 -17.53
C LEU A 111 -11.81 9.85 -17.88
N THR A 112 -12.78 10.56 -18.46
CA THR A 112 -14.03 9.95 -18.93
C THR A 112 -13.78 8.99 -20.09
N ASP A 113 -12.94 9.38 -21.05
CA ASP A 113 -12.57 8.54 -22.18
C ASP A 113 -11.72 7.33 -21.73
N ALA A 114 -10.72 7.56 -20.88
CA ALA A 114 -9.90 6.50 -20.30
C ALA A 114 -10.75 5.46 -19.58
N ARG A 115 -11.70 5.88 -18.74
CA ARG A 115 -12.64 4.97 -18.06
C ARG A 115 -13.43 4.11 -19.06
N LYS A 116 -13.94 4.70 -20.14
CA LYS A 116 -14.68 3.95 -21.17
C LYS A 116 -13.80 2.89 -21.84
N ARG A 117 -12.57 3.24 -22.20
CA ARG A 117 -11.62 2.32 -22.83
C ARG A 117 -11.20 1.18 -21.90
N LEU A 118 -11.02 1.45 -20.60
CA LEU A 118 -10.73 0.39 -19.62
C LEU A 118 -11.89 -0.61 -19.50
N TYR A 119 -13.14 -0.15 -19.52
CA TYR A 119 -14.28 -1.07 -19.56
C TYR A 119 -14.35 -1.88 -20.86
N GLN A 120 -13.92 -1.32 -21.99
CA GLN A 120 -13.85 -2.06 -23.25
C GLN A 120 -12.83 -3.19 -23.19
N VAL A 121 -11.69 -3.01 -22.52
CA VAL A 121 -10.71 -4.09 -22.28
C VAL A 121 -11.38 -5.27 -21.56
N LEU A 122 -12.09 -5.01 -20.46
CA LEU A 122 -12.81 -6.05 -19.71
C LEU A 122 -13.94 -6.71 -20.51
N ALA A 123 -14.52 -5.98 -21.47
CA ALA A 123 -15.58 -6.49 -22.33
C ALA A 123 -15.06 -7.22 -23.58
N SER A 124 -13.76 -7.16 -23.86
CA SER A 124 -13.13 -7.77 -25.04
C SER A 124 -12.54 -9.16 -24.77
N ASP A 125 -12.66 -9.69 -23.54
CA ASP A 125 -12.17 -11.02 -23.12
C ASP A 125 -13.06 -12.20 -23.60
N GLU A 126 -13.49 -12.15 -24.87
CA GLU A 126 -13.82 -13.35 -25.67
C GLU A 126 -12.86 -13.39 -26.87
N ALA A 127 -11.63 -13.90 -26.68
CA ALA A 127 -10.77 -14.42 -27.76
C ALA A 127 -9.71 -15.39 -27.22
#